data_AF-A0A7E6EH80-F1
#
_entry.id   AF-A0A7E6EH80-F1
#
_cell.length_a   1.000
_cell.length_b   1.000
_cell.length_c   1.000
_cell.angle_alpha   90.00
_cell.angle_beta   90.00
_cell.angle_gamma   90.00
#
_symmetry.space_group_name_H-M   'P 1'
#
loop_
_entity.id
_entity.type
_entity.pdbx_description
1 polymer ?
#
loop_
_entity_poly.entity_id
_entity_poly.type
_entity_poly.pdbx_seq_one_letter_code
_entity_poly.pdbx_strand_id
1 'polypeptide(L)'
;MGLHFVVRRPVTVEIEFCAWRQFLDQIVPQHSWMVAGPLFDIKAEQGAVAAVYLPHFIDLQGKNVDKSWFQVAHMKEEGIVLEKPARVEPHYAVLENPSFSPIGVLLRIVHAVLPIPITSNVLLYHHLQHEEVTFHLYLIPNDCSIRKAIDDKEKKFQFVRLHKPPPLSSLYVGSQYTVSASQEMEIIPQELELCYGSPGEAQLFSEFYVGHLRLEIMLSMRDKKDGTLVWKAVVKPDAPVLPHFVDRHQEELVA
;
A
#
# COMPACT_ATOMS: atom_id res chain seq x y z
N MET A 1 -5.77 -5.96 5.03
CA MET A 1 -5.81 -7.08 4.07
C MET A 1 -4.50 -7.82 4.13
N GLY A 2 -4.51 -9.14 3.93
CA GLY A 2 -3.33 -9.98 4.03
C GLY A 2 -3.45 -11.19 3.11
N LEU A 3 -2.33 -11.91 2.93
CA LEU A 3 -2.27 -13.12 2.14
C LEU A 3 -3.01 -14.26 2.86
N HIS A 4 -3.84 -15.01 2.16
CA HIS A 4 -4.62 -16.12 2.75
C HIS A 4 -4.47 -17.40 1.92
N PHE A 5 -4.34 -18.54 2.59
CA PHE A 5 -4.12 -19.85 1.99
C PHE A 5 -5.19 -20.84 2.44
N VAL A 6 -5.67 -21.64 1.50
CA VAL A 6 -6.45 -22.85 1.80
C VAL A 6 -5.54 -24.04 1.54
N VAL A 7 -5.25 -24.81 2.58
CA VAL A 7 -4.32 -25.95 2.51
C VAL A 7 -5.06 -27.27 2.57
N ARG A 8 -4.54 -28.29 1.88
CA ARG A 8 -5.07 -29.66 1.86
C ARG A 8 -4.55 -30.51 3.01
N ARG A 9 -3.34 -30.17 3.48
CA ARG A 9 -2.60 -30.89 4.51
C ARG A 9 -1.68 -29.90 5.24
N PRO A 10 -1.17 -30.26 6.44
CA PRO A 10 -0.14 -29.48 7.10
C PRO A 10 1.04 -29.22 6.16
N VAL A 11 1.48 -27.98 6.06
CA VAL A 11 2.55 -27.55 5.14
C VAL A 11 3.23 -26.30 5.69
N THR A 12 4.53 -26.18 5.45
CA THR A 12 5.28 -24.94 5.65
C THR A 12 5.16 -24.07 4.40
N VAL A 13 4.78 -22.81 4.60
CA VAL A 13 4.74 -21.81 3.53
C VAL A 13 5.73 -20.70 3.88
N GLU A 14 6.75 -20.53 3.05
CA GLU A 14 7.68 -19.42 3.12
C GLU A 14 7.17 -18.28 2.25
N ILE A 15 7.28 -17.04 2.73
CA ILE A 15 6.73 -15.86 2.08
C ILE A 15 7.71 -14.71 2.23
N GLU A 16 8.08 -14.10 1.11
CA GLU A 16 8.90 -12.90 1.07
C GLU A 16 8.26 -11.82 0.18
N PHE A 17 8.50 -10.55 0.51
CA PHE A 17 8.12 -9.44 -0.36
C PHE A 17 9.18 -9.25 -1.45
N CYS A 18 8.73 -9.12 -2.68
CA CYS A 18 9.57 -8.76 -3.82
C CYS A 18 9.22 -7.37 -4.36
N ALA A 19 10.12 -6.81 -5.16
CA ALA A 19 9.91 -5.54 -5.83
C ALA A 19 9.57 -5.78 -7.31
N TRP A 20 8.45 -5.24 -7.77
CA TRP A 20 8.05 -5.30 -9.18
C TRP A 20 9.10 -4.70 -10.11
N ARG A 21 9.89 -3.72 -9.66
CA ARG A 21 10.92 -3.01 -10.46
C ARG A 21 11.82 -3.95 -11.27
N GLN A 22 12.23 -5.08 -10.69
CA GLN A 22 13.08 -6.07 -11.36
C GLN A 22 12.46 -6.65 -12.63
N PHE A 23 11.13 -6.53 -12.75
CA PHE A 23 10.30 -7.10 -13.81
C PHE A 23 9.57 -6.02 -14.62
N LEU A 24 9.51 -4.77 -14.14
CA LEU A 24 8.81 -3.68 -14.81
C LEU A 24 9.37 -3.43 -16.21
N ASP A 25 10.68 -3.49 -16.44
CA ASP A 25 11.26 -3.30 -17.79
C ASP A 25 10.79 -4.35 -18.80
N GLN A 26 10.27 -5.51 -18.34
CA GLN A 26 9.69 -6.56 -19.19
C GLN A 26 8.17 -6.40 -19.36
N ILE A 27 7.48 -5.77 -18.41
CA ILE A 27 6.03 -5.49 -18.42
C ILE A 27 5.71 -4.19 -19.17
N VAL A 28 6.58 -3.19 -19.03
CA VAL A 28 6.44 -1.80 -19.48
C VAL A 28 6.48 -1.59 -21.01
N PRO A 29 7.13 -2.44 -21.85
CA PRO A 29 7.09 -2.24 -23.30
C PRO A 29 5.67 -2.26 -23.90
N GLN A 30 4.66 -2.74 -23.17
CA GLN A 30 3.29 -2.87 -23.68
C GLN A 30 2.32 -1.78 -23.22
N HIS A 31 2.68 -0.87 -22.29
CA HIS A 31 1.79 0.15 -21.68
C HIS A 31 0.37 -0.33 -21.28
N SER A 32 0.16 -1.63 -21.17
CA SER A 32 -1.15 -2.27 -21.07
C SER A 32 -1.41 -2.84 -19.69
N TRP A 33 -0.50 -2.63 -18.73
CA TRP A 33 -0.54 -3.29 -17.42
C TRP A 33 -0.24 -2.30 -16.29
N MET A 34 -1.02 -2.42 -15.22
CA MET A 34 -0.83 -1.73 -13.95
C MET A 34 -0.57 -2.77 -12.87
N VAL A 35 0.36 -2.48 -11.95
CA VAL A 35 0.44 -3.24 -10.70
C VAL A 35 -0.85 -3.04 -9.92
N ALA A 36 -1.46 -4.13 -9.47
CA ALA A 36 -2.70 -4.13 -8.72
C ALA A 36 -2.52 -4.61 -7.27
N GLY A 37 -1.35 -5.12 -6.89
CA GLY A 37 -1.04 -5.57 -5.53
C GLY A 37 0.44 -5.91 -5.32
N PRO A 38 0.80 -6.32 -4.10
CA PRO A 38 2.18 -6.68 -3.76
C PRO A 38 2.67 -7.89 -4.56
N LEU A 39 3.99 -7.97 -4.77
CA LEU A 39 4.66 -9.14 -5.33
C LEU A 39 5.18 -10.02 -4.19
N PHE A 40 4.86 -11.30 -4.22
CA PHE A 40 5.27 -12.27 -3.19
C PHE A 40 6.11 -13.38 -3.80
N ASP A 41 7.30 -13.66 -3.25
CA ASP A 41 7.96 -14.96 -3.45
C ASP A 41 7.39 -15.94 -2.43
N ILE A 42 6.64 -16.93 -2.91
CA ILE A 42 5.98 -17.93 -2.07
C ILE A 42 6.63 -19.27 -2.36
N LYS A 43 6.96 -20.04 -1.32
CA LYS A 43 7.44 -21.41 -1.47
C LYS A 43 6.63 -22.33 -0.57
N ALA A 44 6.11 -23.39 -1.15
CA ALA A 44 5.37 -24.43 -0.44
C ALA A 44 5.44 -25.75 -1.22
N GLU A 45 5.21 -26.86 -0.53
CA GLU A 45 5.17 -28.18 -1.16
C GLU A 45 4.08 -28.24 -2.26
N GLN A 46 4.44 -28.78 -3.43
CA GLN A 46 3.52 -28.88 -4.57
C GLN A 46 2.25 -29.66 -4.19
N GLY A 47 1.10 -29.12 -4.59
CA GLY A 47 -0.21 -29.72 -4.33
C GLY A 47 -0.72 -29.58 -2.89
N ALA A 48 0.11 -29.14 -1.92
CA ALA A 48 -0.32 -28.94 -0.54
C ALA A 48 -1.25 -27.74 -0.37
N VAL A 49 -1.10 -26.70 -1.19
CA VAL A 49 -2.01 -25.54 -1.22
C VAL A 49 -3.13 -25.79 -2.24
N ALA A 50 -4.37 -25.69 -1.79
CA ALA A 50 -5.56 -25.78 -2.63
C ALA A 50 -5.89 -24.44 -3.30
N ALA A 51 -5.74 -23.33 -2.58
CA ALA A 51 -5.93 -21.99 -3.13
C ALA A 51 -5.11 -20.94 -2.38
N VAL A 52 -4.75 -19.87 -3.08
CA VAL A 52 -4.14 -18.65 -2.50
C VAL A 52 -4.96 -17.43 -2.90
N TYR A 53 -5.15 -16.53 -1.95
CA TYR A 53 -5.89 -15.28 -2.10
C TYR A 53 -4.89 -14.14 -2.09
N LEU A 54 -4.54 -13.68 -3.29
CA LEU A 54 -3.55 -12.64 -3.50
C LEU A 54 -4.20 -11.26 -3.31
N PRO A 55 -3.75 -10.44 -2.35
CA PRO A 55 -4.35 -9.13 -2.10
C PRO A 55 -4.14 -8.19 -3.30
N HIS A 56 -5.18 -7.41 -3.64
CA HIS A 56 -5.07 -6.31 -4.59
C HIS A 56 -5.70 -5.04 -4.03
N PHE A 57 -5.20 -3.88 -4.41
CA PHE A 57 -5.73 -2.60 -3.94
C PHE A 57 -6.80 -2.00 -4.86
N ILE A 58 -7.19 -2.65 -5.97
CA ILE A 58 -8.26 -2.17 -6.85
C ILE A 58 -9.61 -2.18 -6.14
N ASP A 59 -10.36 -1.08 -6.25
CA ASP A 59 -11.74 -1.02 -5.77
C ASP A 59 -12.73 -1.47 -6.84
N LEU A 60 -13.41 -2.57 -6.58
CA LEU A 60 -14.43 -3.15 -7.45
C LEU A 60 -15.85 -2.62 -7.19
N GLN A 61 -16.04 -1.80 -6.15
CA GLN A 61 -17.34 -1.15 -5.89
C GLN A 61 -17.62 -0.04 -6.92
N GLY A 62 -16.56 0.58 -7.48
CA GLY A 62 -16.66 1.50 -8.60
C GLY A 62 -17.04 0.77 -9.89
N LYS A 63 -18.06 1.25 -10.61
CA LYS A 63 -18.62 0.60 -11.82
C LYS A 63 -17.68 0.53 -13.05
N ASN A 64 -16.40 0.86 -12.90
CA ASN A 64 -15.50 1.14 -14.02
C ASN A 64 -14.42 0.08 -14.23
N VAL A 65 -14.36 -0.98 -13.41
CA VAL A 65 -13.34 -2.03 -13.53
C VAL A 65 -13.99 -3.39 -13.78
N ASP A 66 -13.67 -3.99 -14.93
CA ASP A 66 -14.07 -5.36 -15.24
C ASP A 66 -13.09 -6.35 -14.61
N LYS A 67 -13.63 -7.35 -13.89
CA LYS A 67 -12.87 -8.46 -13.31
C LYS A 67 -12.07 -9.25 -14.35
N SER A 68 -12.50 -9.23 -15.62
CA SER A 68 -11.79 -9.88 -16.74
C SER A 68 -10.42 -9.25 -17.03
N TRP A 69 -10.15 -8.05 -16.52
CA TRP A 69 -8.87 -7.36 -16.72
C TRP A 69 -7.78 -7.82 -15.76
N PHE A 70 -8.12 -8.56 -14.71
CA PHE A 70 -7.15 -9.06 -13.74
C PHE A 70 -6.35 -10.23 -14.31
N GLN A 71 -5.05 -10.22 -14.07
CA GLN A 71 -4.14 -11.33 -14.32
C GLN A 71 -3.25 -11.51 -13.09
N VAL A 72 -2.82 -12.75 -12.85
CA VAL A 72 -1.72 -13.04 -11.94
C VAL A 72 -0.47 -13.25 -12.76
N ALA A 73 0.55 -12.44 -12.51
CA ALA A 73 1.85 -12.59 -13.14
C ALA A 73 2.69 -13.58 -12.33
N HIS A 74 3.30 -14.52 -13.03
CA HIS A 74 4.29 -15.46 -12.54
C HIS A 74 5.65 -15.07 -13.12
N MET A 75 6.59 -14.72 -12.25
CA MET A 75 7.95 -14.43 -12.65
C MET A 75 8.73 -15.73 -12.74
N LYS A 76 9.18 -16.09 -13.95
CA LYS A 76 9.99 -17.28 -14.22
C LYS A 76 11.31 -16.88 -14.86
N GLU A 77 12.27 -17.80 -14.90
CA GLU A 77 13.56 -17.58 -15.55
C GLU A 77 13.40 -17.26 -17.04
N GLU A 78 12.42 -17.87 -17.70
CA GLU A 78 12.12 -17.66 -19.13
C GLU A 78 11.29 -16.40 -19.41
N GLY A 79 10.88 -15.67 -18.36
CA GLY A 79 10.08 -14.44 -18.45
C GLY A 79 8.77 -14.50 -17.66
N ILE A 80 7.88 -13.57 -17.99
CA ILE A 80 6.61 -13.38 -17.26
C ILE A 80 5.50 -14.20 -17.91
N VAL A 81 4.86 -15.06 -17.12
CA VAL A 81 3.68 -15.82 -17.53
C VAL A 81 2.44 -15.23 -16.85
N LEU A 82 1.41 -14.94 -17.62
CA LEU A 82 0.14 -14.43 -17.10
C LEU A 82 -0.87 -15.57 -16.95
N GLU A 83 -1.41 -15.72 -15.74
CA GLU A 83 -2.47 -16.64 -15.39
C GLU A 83 -3.76 -15.88 -15.08
N LYS A 84 -4.87 -16.32 -15.66
CA LYS A 84 -6.18 -15.76 -15.31
C LYS A 84 -6.59 -16.27 -13.92
N PRO A 85 -6.92 -15.40 -12.96
CA PRO A 85 -7.38 -15.87 -11.66
C PRO A 85 -8.69 -16.65 -11.79
N ALA A 86 -8.85 -17.68 -10.95
CA ALA A 86 -10.07 -18.48 -10.88
C ALA A 86 -11.30 -17.60 -10.60
N ARG A 87 -11.12 -16.59 -9.74
CA ARG A 87 -12.10 -15.52 -9.51
C ARG A 87 -11.44 -14.28 -8.92
N VAL A 88 -12.17 -13.16 -8.98
CA VAL A 88 -11.78 -11.89 -8.37
C VAL A 88 -12.85 -11.47 -7.36
N GLU A 89 -12.42 -11.34 -6.11
CA GLU A 89 -13.18 -10.87 -4.95
C GLU A 89 -12.84 -9.39 -4.67
N PRO A 90 -13.58 -8.65 -3.82
CA PRO A 90 -13.34 -7.21 -3.61
C PRO A 90 -11.90 -6.80 -3.26
N HIS A 91 -11.14 -7.72 -2.67
CA HIS A 91 -9.79 -7.46 -2.14
C HIS A 91 -8.78 -8.52 -2.57
N TYR A 92 -9.19 -9.53 -3.34
CA TYR A 92 -8.37 -10.70 -3.63
C TYR A 92 -8.56 -11.20 -5.06
N ALA A 93 -7.44 -11.53 -5.71
CA ALA A 93 -7.43 -12.42 -6.86
C ALA A 93 -7.14 -13.84 -6.36
N VAL A 94 -7.99 -14.80 -6.71
CA VAL A 94 -7.88 -16.17 -6.20
C VAL A 94 -7.26 -17.07 -7.26
N LEU A 95 -6.18 -17.76 -6.89
CA LEU A 95 -5.62 -18.88 -7.66
C LEU A 95 -5.98 -20.19 -6.99
N GLU A 96 -6.41 -21.17 -7.78
CA GLU A 96 -6.68 -22.54 -7.34
C GLU A 96 -5.59 -23.45 -7.88
N ASN A 97 -5.15 -24.42 -7.08
CA ASN A 97 -4.01 -25.28 -7.41
C ASN A 97 -2.76 -24.48 -7.84
N PRO A 98 -2.34 -23.45 -7.09
CA PRO A 98 -1.30 -22.55 -7.54
C PRO A 98 0.02 -23.30 -7.77
N SER A 99 0.70 -22.94 -8.85
CA SER A 99 2.14 -23.15 -8.97
C SER A 99 2.84 -21.92 -8.42
N PHE A 100 3.78 -22.11 -7.50
CA PHE A 100 4.45 -20.99 -6.86
C PHE A 100 5.72 -20.58 -7.61
N SER A 101 5.86 -19.27 -7.72
CA SER A 101 7.00 -18.48 -8.16
C SER A 101 6.87 -17.13 -7.44
N PRO A 102 7.73 -16.13 -7.68
CA PRO A 102 7.33 -14.76 -7.41
C PRO A 102 6.04 -14.47 -8.20
N ILE A 103 4.97 -14.12 -7.49
CA ILE A 103 3.64 -13.92 -8.04
C ILE A 103 3.01 -12.64 -7.53
N GLY A 104 2.25 -11.97 -8.40
CA GLY A 104 1.57 -10.73 -8.05
C GLY A 104 0.45 -10.39 -9.02
N VAL A 105 -0.47 -9.52 -8.59
CA VAL A 105 -1.67 -9.19 -9.36
C VAL A 105 -1.38 -8.00 -10.29
N LEU A 106 -1.73 -8.14 -11.56
CA LEU A 106 -1.74 -7.08 -12.57
C LEU A 106 -3.16 -6.79 -13.02
N LEU A 107 -3.41 -5.53 -13.40
CA LEU A 107 -4.62 -5.08 -14.06
C LEU A 107 -4.30 -4.67 -15.49
N ARG A 108 -5.03 -5.21 -16.47
CA ARG A 108 -4.90 -4.80 -17.86
C ARG A 108 -5.55 -3.44 -18.09
N ILE A 109 -4.76 -2.44 -18.47
CA ILE A 109 -5.26 -1.13 -18.90
C ILE A 109 -5.56 -1.22 -20.41
N VAL A 110 -6.84 -1.44 -20.74
CA VAL A 110 -7.30 -1.54 -22.13
C VAL A 110 -7.63 -0.16 -22.74
N HIS A 111 -7.91 0.83 -21.89
CA HIS A 111 -8.23 2.20 -22.31
C HIS A 111 -7.62 3.21 -21.33
N ALA A 112 -6.63 3.99 -21.79
CA ALA A 112 -5.89 4.99 -21.00
C ALA A 112 -6.74 6.17 -20.48
N VAL A 113 -8.07 6.12 -20.59
CA VAL A 113 -8.99 7.24 -20.31
C VAL A 113 -9.77 7.07 -19.01
N LEU A 114 -9.88 5.85 -18.47
CA LEU A 114 -10.66 5.61 -17.26
C LEU A 114 -9.80 5.74 -16.01
N PRO A 115 -10.17 6.60 -15.04
CA PRO A 115 -9.47 6.67 -13.76
C PRO A 115 -9.72 5.38 -12.99
N ILE A 116 -8.64 4.70 -12.59
CA ILE A 116 -8.71 3.41 -11.88
C ILE A 116 -8.89 3.66 -10.39
N PRO A 117 -10.04 3.29 -9.79
CA PRO A 117 -10.28 3.46 -8.38
C PRO A 117 -9.52 2.40 -7.57
N ILE A 118 -8.87 2.84 -6.51
CA ILE A 118 -8.09 2.00 -5.60
C ILE A 118 -8.41 2.32 -4.14
N THR A 119 -8.25 1.32 -3.30
CA THR A 119 -8.07 1.48 -1.86
C THR A 119 -6.67 2.01 -1.59
N SER A 120 -6.58 3.01 -0.73
CA SER A 120 -5.34 3.74 -0.43
C SER A 120 -5.11 3.84 1.08
N ASN A 121 -3.87 4.14 1.47
CA ASN A 121 -3.52 4.48 2.85
C ASN A 121 -2.95 5.89 2.90
N VAL A 122 -3.31 6.62 3.96
CA VAL A 122 -2.57 7.81 4.40
C VAL A 122 -1.72 7.39 5.59
N LEU A 123 -0.40 7.51 5.46
CA LEU A 123 0.53 7.20 6.54
C LEU A 123 1.06 8.50 7.10
N LEU A 124 1.03 8.64 8.42
CA LEU A 124 1.57 9.80 9.12
C LEU A 124 2.67 9.33 10.06
N TYR A 125 3.84 9.94 9.95
CA TYR A 125 4.97 9.73 10.83
C TYR A 125 5.35 11.04 11.49
N HIS A 126 5.97 10.95 12.67
CA HIS A 126 6.48 12.11 13.37
C HIS A 126 7.85 11.83 13.99
N HIS A 127 8.67 12.87 14.07
CA HIS A 127 9.93 12.87 14.79
C HIS A 127 9.99 14.13 15.66
N LEU A 128 10.30 13.96 16.94
CA LEU A 128 10.46 15.07 17.87
C LEU A 128 11.93 15.51 17.85
N GLN A 129 12.18 16.74 17.45
CA GLN A 129 13.51 17.35 17.45
C GLN A 129 13.48 18.66 18.24
N HIS A 130 14.10 18.68 19.42
CA HIS A 130 14.06 19.81 20.36
C HIS A 130 12.62 20.25 20.70
N GLU A 131 12.23 21.49 20.37
CA GLU A 131 10.90 22.06 20.64
C GLU A 131 9.95 21.99 19.43
N GLU A 132 10.32 21.23 18.40
CA GLU A 132 9.55 21.09 17.16
C GLU A 132 9.29 19.63 16.83
N VAL A 133 8.11 19.36 16.28
CA VAL A 133 7.74 18.04 15.77
C VAL A 133 7.67 18.11 14.24
N THR A 134 8.52 17.34 13.57
CA THR A 134 8.47 17.14 12.13
C THR A 134 7.50 16.02 11.81
N PHE A 135 6.69 16.19 10.76
CA PHE A 135 5.78 15.18 10.27
C PHE A 135 6.04 14.84 8.81
N HIS A 136 5.94 13.55 8.48
CA HIS A 136 5.88 13.07 7.10
C HIS A 136 4.51 12.44 6.84
N LEU A 137 3.80 12.95 5.83
CA LEU A 137 2.52 12.40 5.37
C LEU A 137 2.69 11.78 3.99
N TYR A 138 2.44 10.48 3.91
CA TYR A 138 2.43 9.72 2.66
C TYR A 138 1.01 9.39 2.22
N LEU A 139 0.79 9.39 0.90
CA LEU A 139 -0.39 8.84 0.27
C LEU A 139 0.05 7.70 -0.66
N ILE A 140 -0.38 6.48 -0.37
CA ILE A 140 0.03 5.29 -1.13
C ILE A 140 -1.17 4.39 -1.47
N PRO A 141 -1.08 3.53 -2.49
CA PRO A 141 -1.98 2.38 -2.63
C PRO A 141 -1.99 1.52 -1.36
N ASN A 142 -3.07 0.77 -1.13
CA ASN A 142 -3.17 -0.16 -0.01
C ASN A 142 -2.31 -1.42 -0.23
N ASP A 143 -1.01 -1.21 -0.37
CA ASP A 143 0.02 -2.22 -0.60
C ASP A 143 0.87 -2.37 0.67
N CYS A 144 0.90 -3.57 1.24
CA CYS A 144 1.63 -3.84 2.47
C CYS A 144 3.15 -3.82 2.29
N SER A 145 3.66 -4.09 1.08
CA SER A 145 5.09 -4.08 0.78
C SER A 145 5.63 -2.65 0.69
N ILE A 146 4.88 -1.73 0.06
CA ILE A 146 5.21 -0.30 0.04
C ILE A 146 5.18 0.26 1.45
N ARG A 147 4.11 -0.02 2.21
CA ARG A 147 3.97 0.41 3.60
C ARG A 147 5.14 -0.07 4.46
N LYS A 148 5.52 -1.35 4.36
CA LYS A 148 6.66 -1.90 5.10
C LYS A 148 7.96 -1.19 4.73
N ALA A 149 8.21 -0.93 3.45
CA ALA A 149 9.41 -0.23 3.01
C ALA A 149 9.49 1.21 3.56
N ILE A 150 8.34 1.92 3.65
CA ILE A 150 8.27 3.24 4.30
C ILE A 150 8.50 3.11 5.81
N ASP A 151 7.80 2.19 6.49
CA ASP A 151 7.97 1.94 7.93
C ASP A 151 9.46 1.66 8.26
N ASP A 152 10.14 0.81 7.48
CA ASP A 152 11.57 0.47 7.64
C ASP A 152 12.48 1.68 7.39
N LYS A 153 12.15 2.55 6.42
CA LYS A 153 12.92 3.77 6.11
C LYS A 153 12.76 4.82 7.20
N GLU A 154 11.53 5.14 7.57
CA GLU A 154 11.20 6.12 8.61
C GLU A 154 11.84 5.74 9.95
N LYS A 155 11.82 4.45 10.31
CA LYS A 155 12.47 3.93 11.51
C LYS A 155 13.98 4.20 11.55
N LYS A 156 14.69 4.18 10.41
CA LYS A 156 16.13 4.50 10.35
C LYS A 156 16.42 5.95 10.71
N PHE A 157 15.47 6.85 10.49
CA PHE A 157 15.55 8.27 10.84
C PHE A 157 14.82 8.59 12.15
N GLN A 158 14.52 7.58 12.97
CA GLN A 158 13.86 7.73 14.28
C GLN A 158 12.46 8.36 14.22
N PHE A 159 11.78 8.25 13.07
CA PHE A 159 10.38 8.60 12.96
C PHE A 159 9.50 7.49 13.55
N VAL A 160 8.39 7.89 14.17
CA VAL A 160 7.39 7.00 14.76
C VAL A 160 6.07 7.17 14.04
N ARG A 161 5.42 6.06 13.70
CA ARG A 161 4.14 6.07 13.01
C ARG A 161 2.99 6.49 13.94
N LEU A 162 2.16 7.41 13.46
CA LEU A 162 0.88 7.77 14.04
C LEU A 162 -0.25 7.08 13.28
N HIS A 163 -0.91 6.13 13.93
CA HIS A 163 -2.05 5.44 13.31
C HIS A 163 -3.22 6.39 13.09
N LYS A 164 -3.60 6.57 11.82
CA LYS A 164 -4.76 7.34 11.36
C LYS A 164 -5.67 6.46 10.50
N PRO A 165 -6.97 6.78 10.42
CA PRO A 165 -7.87 6.06 9.53
C PRO A 165 -7.45 6.22 8.06
N PRO A 166 -7.81 5.26 7.18
CA PRO A 166 -7.62 5.40 5.74
C PRO A 166 -8.56 6.49 5.16
N PRO A 167 -8.41 6.87 3.88
CA PRO A 167 -9.36 7.72 3.17
C PRO A 167 -10.82 7.26 3.27
N LEU A 168 -11.76 8.21 3.19
CA LEU A 168 -13.20 7.99 3.32
C LEU A 168 -13.81 7.21 2.15
N SER A 169 -13.16 7.27 0.99
CA SER A 169 -13.57 6.63 -0.26
C SER A 169 -12.36 6.19 -1.05
N SER A 170 -12.61 5.40 -2.09
CA SER A 170 -11.60 5.05 -3.09
C SER A 170 -11.04 6.29 -3.77
N LEU A 171 -9.74 6.25 -4.04
CA LEU A 171 -8.99 7.29 -4.71
C LEU A 171 -8.54 6.79 -6.07
N TYR A 172 -8.07 7.67 -6.94
CA TYR A 172 -7.78 7.33 -8.33
C TYR A 172 -6.30 7.41 -8.62
N VAL A 173 -5.76 6.36 -9.24
CA VAL A 173 -4.36 6.34 -9.69
C VAL A 173 -4.12 7.47 -10.70
N GLY A 174 -3.01 8.20 -10.53
CA GLY A 174 -2.63 9.37 -11.34
C GLY A 174 -3.32 10.67 -10.96
N SER A 175 -4.20 10.67 -9.95
CA SER A 175 -4.84 11.89 -9.45
C SER A 175 -4.00 12.57 -8.38
N GLN A 176 -4.10 13.90 -8.31
CA GLN A 176 -3.39 14.74 -7.34
C GLN A 176 -4.31 15.13 -6.19
N TYR A 177 -3.77 15.07 -4.97
CA TYR A 177 -4.48 15.37 -3.75
C TYR A 177 -3.74 16.46 -2.96
N THR A 178 -4.47 17.48 -2.50
CA THR A 178 -3.91 18.61 -1.77
C THR A 178 -4.07 18.41 -0.27
N VAL A 179 -2.97 18.48 0.46
CA VAL A 179 -2.88 18.44 1.93
C VAL A 179 -2.96 19.85 2.49
N SER A 180 -3.77 20.04 3.53
CA SER A 180 -3.95 21.31 4.23
C SER A 180 -4.16 21.08 5.72
N ALA A 181 -3.94 22.13 6.52
CA ALA A 181 -4.16 22.13 7.95
C ALA A 181 -5.18 23.20 8.36
N SER A 182 -5.79 23.02 9.53
CA SER A 182 -6.69 24.03 10.13
C SER A 182 -5.97 25.29 10.62
N GLN A 183 -4.65 25.23 10.77
CA GLN A 183 -3.80 26.35 11.15
C GLN A 183 -2.91 26.73 9.98
N GLU A 184 -2.53 28.00 9.90
CA GLU A 184 -1.61 28.49 8.88
C GLU A 184 -0.21 27.93 9.16
N MET A 185 0.22 26.99 8.32
CA MET A 185 1.53 26.34 8.40
C MET A 185 2.01 25.97 7.01
N GLU A 186 3.33 25.86 6.88
CA GLU A 186 3.98 25.44 5.65
C GLU A 186 3.96 23.90 5.54
N ILE A 187 3.38 23.40 4.44
CA ILE A 187 3.33 21.97 4.10
C ILE A 187 3.98 21.84 2.72
N ILE A 188 5.07 21.07 2.61
CA ILE A 188 5.85 20.98 1.36
C ILE A 188 6.13 19.52 0.99
N PRO A 189 5.80 19.08 -0.24
CA PRO A 189 4.82 19.70 -1.13
C PRO A 189 3.41 19.63 -0.53
N GLN A 190 2.52 20.56 -0.91
CA GLN A 190 1.10 20.46 -0.58
C GLN A 190 0.38 19.41 -1.43
N GLU A 191 0.93 19.05 -2.58
CA GLU A 191 0.29 18.17 -3.54
C GLU A 191 0.97 16.80 -3.56
N LEU A 192 0.17 15.75 -3.44
CA LEU A 192 0.61 14.37 -3.55
C LEU A 192 -0.12 13.70 -4.71
N GLU A 193 0.63 13.17 -5.66
CA GLU A 193 0.10 12.33 -6.73
C GLU A 193 -0.03 10.88 -6.23
N LEU A 194 -1.22 10.29 -6.36
CA LEU A 194 -1.43 8.89 -6.01
C LEU A 194 -0.98 7.99 -7.17
N CYS A 195 0.26 7.52 -7.08
CA CYS A 195 0.84 6.59 -8.05
C CYS A 195 1.45 5.37 -7.37
N TYR A 196 1.65 4.30 -8.13
CA TYR A 196 2.38 3.14 -7.65
C TYR A 196 3.88 3.41 -7.76
N GLY A 197 4.56 3.59 -6.61
CA GLY A 197 6.02 3.55 -6.52
C GLY A 197 6.48 2.20 -5.98
N SER A 198 7.44 1.55 -6.62
CA SER A 198 7.87 0.21 -6.19
C SER A 198 8.44 0.25 -4.76
N PRO A 199 8.25 -0.81 -3.93
CA PRO A 199 8.93 -0.92 -2.65
C PRO A 199 10.44 -0.69 -2.80
N GLY A 200 11.01 0.12 -1.90
CA GLY A 200 12.43 0.50 -1.93
C GLY A 200 12.76 1.73 -2.77
N GLU A 201 11.84 2.23 -3.59
CA GLU A 201 11.98 3.50 -4.30
C GLU A 201 11.59 4.70 -3.41
N ALA A 202 12.03 5.90 -3.80
CA ALA A 202 11.63 7.12 -3.12
C ALA A 202 10.13 7.36 -3.33
N GLN A 203 9.37 7.29 -2.23
CA GLN A 203 7.96 7.64 -2.19
C GLN A 203 7.84 9.14 -1.88
N LEU A 204 6.95 9.84 -2.59
CA LEU A 204 6.63 11.23 -2.29
C LEU A 204 5.88 11.33 -0.97
N PHE A 205 6.22 12.34 -0.16
CA PHE A 205 5.53 12.68 1.07
C PHE A 205 5.49 14.20 1.24
N SER A 206 4.49 14.68 1.96
CA SER A 206 4.43 16.05 2.44
C SER A 206 5.13 16.13 3.79
N GLU A 207 6.02 17.10 3.94
CA GLU A 207 6.69 17.46 5.18
C GLU A 207 6.07 18.73 5.77
N PHE A 208 5.89 18.76 7.08
CA PHE A 208 5.45 19.95 7.81
C PHE A 208 5.91 19.91 9.27
N TYR A 209 5.93 21.08 9.90
CA TYR A 209 6.50 21.29 11.22
C TYR A 209 5.45 21.87 12.17
N VAL A 210 5.49 21.44 13.41
CA VAL A 210 4.61 21.92 14.47
C VAL A 210 5.45 22.27 15.69
N GLY A 211 5.46 23.55 16.06
CA GLY A 211 6.07 23.98 17.31
C GLY A 211 5.32 23.43 18.53
N HIS A 212 6.01 23.34 19.69
CA HIS A 212 5.52 22.77 20.95
C HIS A 212 4.18 23.35 21.49
N LEU A 213 3.61 24.40 20.90
CA LEU A 213 2.28 24.87 21.27
C LEU A 213 1.27 23.74 21.04
N ARG A 214 0.68 23.25 22.14
CA ARG A 214 -0.23 22.09 22.27
C ARG A 214 -1.58 22.28 21.57
N LEU A 215 -1.55 22.74 20.33
CA LEU A 215 -2.74 22.96 19.54
C LEU A 215 -3.04 21.69 18.76
N GLU A 216 -4.30 21.29 18.86
CA GLU A 216 -4.85 20.26 18.01
C GLU A 216 -4.83 20.75 16.55
N ILE A 217 -4.19 20.00 15.67
CA ILE A 217 -4.13 20.32 14.25
C ILE A 217 -5.06 19.36 13.52
N MET A 218 -6.03 19.89 12.79
CA MET A 218 -6.82 19.10 11.87
C MET A 218 -6.16 19.15 10.50
N LEU A 219 -5.59 18.02 10.09
CA LEU A 219 -5.15 17.79 8.73
C LEU A 219 -6.34 17.37 7.86
N SER A 220 -6.35 17.85 6.62
CA SER A 220 -7.31 17.42 5.62
C SER A 220 -6.65 17.26 4.27
N MET A 221 -7.15 16.29 3.51
CA MET A 221 -6.71 16.03 2.15
C MET A 221 -7.91 16.08 1.22
N ARG A 222 -7.74 16.79 0.10
CA ARG A 222 -8.80 17.02 -0.89
C ARG A 222 -8.34 16.60 -2.28
N ASP A 223 -9.26 16.12 -3.09
CA ASP A 223 -9.02 15.96 -4.52
C ASP A 223 -8.76 17.33 -5.15
N LYS A 224 -7.66 17.47 -5.89
CA LYS A 224 -7.26 18.76 -6.47
C LYS A 224 -8.23 19.23 -7.57
N LYS A 225 -8.85 18.30 -8.30
CA LYS A 225 -9.68 18.60 -9.47
C LYS A 225 -11.04 19.16 -9.07
N ASP A 226 -11.67 18.58 -8.05
CA ASP A 226 -13.04 18.93 -7.64
C ASP A 226 -13.18 19.43 -6.19
N GLY A 227 -12.10 19.41 -5.40
CA GLY A 227 -12.08 19.91 -4.02
C GLY A 227 -12.73 18.97 -3.00
N THR A 228 -13.12 17.76 -3.40
CA THR A 228 -13.79 16.77 -2.54
C THR A 228 -12.90 16.40 -1.37
N LEU A 229 -13.44 16.46 -0.15
CA LEU A 229 -12.73 16.02 1.05
C LEU A 229 -12.64 14.49 1.07
N VAL A 230 -11.42 13.96 0.94
CA VAL A 230 -11.18 12.51 0.88
C VAL A 230 -10.62 11.94 2.17
N TRP A 231 -9.99 12.76 3.01
CA TRP A 231 -9.45 12.34 4.29
C TRP A 231 -9.34 13.50 5.25
N LYS A 232 -9.53 13.24 6.54
CA LYS A 232 -9.27 14.18 7.62
C LYS A 232 -8.77 13.46 8.86
N ALA A 233 -7.85 14.07 9.57
CA ALA A 233 -7.38 13.54 10.84
C ALA A 233 -6.93 14.64 11.78
N VAL A 234 -7.16 14.40 13.06
CA VAL A 234 -6.62 15.21 14.15
C VAL A 234 -5.23 14.71 14.49
N VAL A 235 -4.28 15.63 14.64
CA VAL A 235 -2.93 15.37 15.15
C VAL A 235 -2.75 16.13 16.47
N LYS A 236 -2.24 15.42 17.48
CA LYS A 236 -1.90 15.96 18.80
C LYS A 236 -0.42 15.67 19.06
N PRO A 237 0.39 16.67 19.42
CA PRO A 237 1.80 16.45 19.76
C PRO A 237 2.02 15.54 20.99
N ASP A 238 1.02 15.42 21.88
CA ASP A 238 1.15 14.73 23.17
C ASP A 238 0.35 13.43 23.27
N ALA A 239 0.81 12.37 22.63
CA ALA A 239 0.53 11.03 23.16
C ALA A 239 1.86 10.30 23.29
N PRO A 240 2.40 10.08 24.51
CA PRO A 240 3.42 9.07 24.69
C PRO A 240 2.79 7.75 24.25
N VAL A 241 3.12 7.30 23.03
CA VAL A 241 2.88 5.93 22.63
C VAL A 241 3.87 5.11 23.45
N LEU A 242 3.49 4.79 24.68
CA LEU A 242 4.02 3.61 25.34
C LEU A 242 3.87 2.48 24.30
N PRO A 243 4.95 1.80 23.89
CA PRO A 243 4.80 0.64 23.04
C PRO A 243 3.78 -0.27 23.72
N HIS A 244 2.71 -0.60 23.00
CA HIS A 244 1.69 -1.52 23.49
C HIS A 244 2.43 -2.71 24.09
N PHE A 245 2.12 -3.05 25.34
CA PHE A 245 2.79 -4.11 26.10
C PHE A 245 2.87 -5.44 25.34
N VAL A 246 1.96 -5.64 24.38
CA VAL A 246 1.89 -6.80 23.49
C VAL A 246 3.05 -6.88 22.49
N ASP A 247 3.61 -5.74 22.04
CA ASP A 247 4.71 -5.72 21.06
C ASP A 247 6.08 -6.03 21.68
N ARG A 248 6.22 -5.94 23.01
CA ARG A 248 7.49 -6.23 23.71
C ARG A 248 7.71 -7.72 24.01
N HIS A 249 6.68 -8.56 23.90
CA HIS A 249 6.77 -9.97 24.33
C HIS A 249 6.32 -10.98 23.25
N GLN A 250 6.17 -10.57 21.99
CA GLN A 250 5.87 -11.53 20.91
C GLN A 250 7.03 -12.50 20.63
N GLU A 251 8.27 -12.15 20.99
CA GLU A 251 9.43 -13.02 20.87
C GLU A 251 9.66 -13.95 22.08
N GLU A 252 8.91 -13.78 23.18
CA GLU A 252 9.07 -14.59 24.41
C GLU A 252 7.97 -15.65 24.60
N LEU A 253 7.01 -15.77 23.67
CA LEU A 253 5.91 -16.75 23.73
C LEU A 253 6.06 -17.92 22.74
N VAL A 254 7.24 -18.10 22.14
CA VAL A 254 7.59 -19.32 21.39
C VAL A 254 8.79 -19.96 22.06
N ALA A 255 8.53 -20.68 23.15
CA ALA A 255 9.40 -21.70 23.73
C ALA A 255 8.57 -22.94 24.04
#